data_AF-A0A1F8EGM7-F1
#
_entry.id   AF-A0A1F8EGM7-F1
#
_cell.length_a   1.000
_cell.length_b   1.000
_cell.length_c   1.000
_cell.angle_alpha   90.00
_cell.angle_beta   90.00
_cell.angle_gamma   90.00
#
_symmetry.space_group_name_H-M   'P 1'
#
loop_
_entity.id
_entity.type
_entity.pdbx_description
1 polymer ?
#
loop_
_entity_poly.entity_id
_entity_poly.type
_entity_poly.pdbx_seq_one_letter_code
_entity_poly.pdbx_strand_id
1 'polypeptide(L)'
;MKRYIILSTLISASFLLFFLRTSAQQSPSLTATLHSETPLAKNIQAGAQYVDVARITLTVSGSDIYLKGIYVATDVAGGLSNFINFLIYDTYDSTLLGTYPGQSGSPNLVEFSPTIIGNGLSKTYLARAVVASSAAGKVRVGFSGFNFATQAVPALSGIPIYGNTMTFVDYYGNPIPTDTPIPTLTPMPLSTPTPSTSPTILTPTSLGFTSLAAFNLSEGDTVSSSVSGDPDIYIANDWGYKRLFLNPVIFGFYGHLGGFANVKNVTLSTRNMLVPSGLFRNCETDDPKVYGLETTGEDTGILHWVNTSGEQAVADDPDFFKKVFCINSNEFNWYQQGSAYTSVSQVPSYSR
;
A
#
# COMPACT_ATOMS: atom_id res chain seq x y z
N MET A 1 59.30 -83.14 -18.02
CA MET A 1 58.80 -83.33 -19.42
C MET A 1 57.37 -82.81 -19.45
N LYS A 2 57.11 -81.69 -20.16
CA LYS A 2 55.75 -81.15 -20.53
C LYS A 2 54.87 -80.71 -19.33
N ARG A 3 54.13 -79.59 -19.30
CA ARG A 3 53.67 -78.60 -20.28
C ARG A 3 53.32 -77.30 -19.51
N TYR A 4 53.74 -76.17 -20.05
CA TYR A 4 53.21 -74.84 -19.70
C TYR A 4 51.81 -74.70 -20.30
N ILE A 5 50.83 -74.29 -19.48
CA ILE A 5 49.55 -73.76 -19.95
C ILE A 5 49.63 -72.25 -19.76
N ILE A 6 49.72 -71.53 -20.88
CA ILE A 6 49.68 -70.08 -20.99
C ILE A 6 48.23 -69.68 -20.80
N LEU A 7 47.92 -69.00 -19.69
CA LEU A 7 46.62 -68.37 -19.47
C LEU A 7 46.64 -67.03 -20.21
N SER A 8 45.92 -66.97 -21.33
CA SER A 8 45.80 -65.80 -22.19
C SER A 8 44.98 -64.71 -21.49
N THR A 9 45.64 -63.60 -21.16
CA THR A 9 45.04 -62.34 -20.75
C THR A 9 44.31 -61.70 -21.93
N LEU A 10 42.99 -61.81 -21.99
CA LEU A 10 42.15 -61.03 -22.90
C LEU A 10 41.64 -59.80 -22.12
N ILE A 11 42.49 -58.77 -22.03
CA ILE A 11 42.08 -57.44 -21.57
C ILE A 11 41.25 -56.84 -22.69
N SER A 12 39.93 -57.01 -22.60
CA SER A 12 38.98 -56.36 -23.49
C SER A 12 39.01 -54.87 -23.19
N ALA A 13 39.69 -54.12 -24.04
CA ALA A 13 39.67 -52.66 -24.06
C ALA A 13 38.28 -52.18 -24.54
N SER A 14 37.28 -52.30 -23.68
CA SER A 14 36.08 -51.48 -23.78
C SER A 14 36.44 -50.09 -23.29
N PHE A 15 36.91 -49.28 -24.23
CA PHE A 15 37.01 -47.82 -24.11
C PHE A 15 35.60 -47.32 -23.79
N LEU A 16 35.29 -47.24 -22.50
CA LEU A 16 34.11 -46.57 -22.00
C LEU A 16 34.29 -45.10 -22.37
N LEU A 17 33.75 -44.70 -23.51
CA LEU A 17 33.38 -43.32 -23.76
C LEU A 17 32.37 -42.95 -22.67
N PHE A 18 32.89 -42.53 -21.51
CA PHE A 18 32.18 -41.65 -20.60
C PHE A 18 31.92 -40.38 -21.40
N PHE A 19 30.81 -40.38 -22.15
CA PHE A 19 30.17 -39.16 -22.56
C PHE A 19 29.89 -38.40 -21.26
N LEU A 20 30.77 -37.45 -20.94
CA LEU A 20 30.44 -36.32 -20.10
C LEU A 20 29.28 -35.62 -20.82
N ARG A 21 28.06 -36.12 -20.61
CA ARG A 21 26.86 -35.32 -20.83
C ARG A 21 26.93 -34.24 -19.77
N THR A 22 27.65 -33.17 -20.10
CA THR A 22 27.41 -31.86 -19.50
C THR A 22 25.97 -31.53 -19.88
N SER A 23 25.02 -31.94 -19.04
CA SER A 23 23.66 -31.43 -19.12
C SER A 23 23.80 -29.93 -18.90
N ALA A 24 23.70 -29.15 -19.97
CA ALA A 24 23.61 -27.70 -19.87
C ALA A 24 22.48 -27.42 -18.88
N GLN A 25 22.83 -26.90 -17.70
CA GLN A 25 21.86 -26.59 -16.68
C GLN A 25 20.91 -25.55 -17.29
N GLN A 26 19.67 -25.97 -17.53
CA GLN A 26 18.67 -25.09 -18.12
C GLN A 26 18.40 -23.96 -17.13
N SER A 27 18.54 -22.72 -17.60
CA SER A 27 18.26 -21.54 -16.78
C SER A 27 16.80 -21.59 -16.27
N PRO A 28 16.54 -21.24 -15.00
CA PRO A 28 15.19 -21.25 -14.48
C PRO A 28 14.31 -20.28 -15.25
N SER A 29 13.06 -20.66 -15.46
CA SER A 29 12.02 -19.79 -16.01
C SER A 29 10.73 -19.89 -15.19
N LEU A 30 10.04 -18.77 -15.12
CA LEU A 30 8.76 -18.60 -14.44
C LEU A 30 7.75 -18.04 -15.44
N THR A 31 6.72 -18.81 -15.74
CA THR A 31 5.63 -18.37 -16.63
C THR A 31 4.38 -18.10 -15.81
N ALA A 32 3.81 -16.90 -15.96
CA ALA A 32 2.53 -16.54 -15.35
C ALA A 32 1.39 -16.68 -16.36
N THR A 33 0.28 -17.27 -15.94
CA THR A 33 -0.94 -17.43 -16.74
C THR A 33 -2.18 -17.15 -15.89
N LEU A 34 -3.28 -16.70 -16.51
CA LEU A 34 -4.55 -16.55 -15.81
C LEU A 34 -5.14 -17.93 -15.55
N HIS A 35 -5.53 -18.18 -14.31
CA HIS A 35 -6.26 -19.38 -13.96
C HIS A 35 -7.68 -19.32 -14.53
N SER A 36 -8.26 -20.46 -14.90
CA SER A 36 -9.63 -20.54 -15.46
C SER A 36 -10.70 -20.03 -14.49
N GLU A 37 -10.43 -20.09 -13.19
CA GLU A 37 -11.31 -19.55 -12.13
C GLU A 37 -11.03 -18.08 -11.79
N THR A 38 -10.26 -17.37 -12.62
CA THR A 38 -10.13 -15.92 -12.47
C THR A 38 -11.52 -15.29 -12.49
N PRO A 39 -11.89 -14.48 -11.48
CA PRO A 39 -13.21 -13.86 -11.42
C PRO A 39 -13.56 -13.15 -12.73
N LEU A 40 -14.77 -13.37 -13.23
CA LEU A 40 -15.25 -12.70 -14.44
C LEU A 40 -15.29 -11.18 -14.27
N ALA A 41 -15.34 -10.47 -15.40
CA ALA A 41 -15.56 -9.03 -15.38
C ALA A 41 -16.86 -8.70 -14.62
N LYS A 42 -16.79 -7.75 -13.68
CA LYS A 42 -17.90 -7.45 -12.77
C LYS A 42 -17.92 -6.00 -12.34
N ASN A 43 -19.10 -5.53 -11.96
CA ASN A 43 -19.25 -4.28 -11.22
C ASN A 43 -18.89 -4.53 -9.75
N ILE A 44 -18.10 -3.63 -9.17
CA ILE A 44 -17.68 -3.70 -7.78
C ILE A 44 -18.07 -2.41 -7.11
N GLN A 45 -18.82 -2.51 -6.01
CA GLN A 45 -19.16 -1.35 -5.21
C GLN A 45 -17.90 -0.74 -4.60
N ALA A 46 -17.77 0.59 -4.66
CA ALA A 46 -16.71 1.29 -3.91
C ALA A 46 -16.83 0.96 -2.40
N GLY A 47 -15.68 0.78 -1.73
CA GLY A 47 -15.62 0.33 -0.33
C GLY A 47 -15.78 -1.18 -0.12
N ALA A 48 -16.00 -1.98 -1.17
CA ALA A 48 -16.15 -3.43 -1.05
C ALA A 48 -14.91 -4.10 -0.45
N GLN A 49 -15.15 -5.07 0.43
CA GLN A 49 -14.11 -5.79 1.17
C GLN A 49 -13.87 -7.18 0.60
N TYR A 50 -12.62 -7.64 0.62
CA TYR A 50 -12.20 -9.01 0.26
C TYR A 50 -12.69 -9.49 -1.10
N VAL A 51 -12.67 -8.61 -2.10
CA VAL A 51 -13.12 -8.94 -3.45
C VAL A 51 -12.05 -9.76 -4.15
N ASP A 52 -12.37 -10.97 -4.62
CA ASP A 52 -11.49 -11.71 -5.52
C ASP A 52 -11.31 -10.90 -6.82
N VAL A 53 -10.06 -10.55 -7.16
CA VAL A 53 -9.72 -9.71 -8.33
C VAL A 53 -8.92 -10.45 -9.40
N ALA A 54 -8.07 -11.40 -9.03
CA ALA A 54 -7.32 -12.21 -9.99
C ALA A 54 -6.93 -13.56 -9.39
N ARG A 55 -6.89 -14.62 -10.22
CA ARG A 55 -6.22 -15.89 -9.89
C ARG A 55 -5.15 -16.16 -10.93
N ILE A 56 -3.90 -16.24 -10.51
CA ILE A 56 -2.75 -16.35 -11.42
C ILE A 56 -1.97 -17.61 -11.08
N THR A 57 -1.73 -18.43 -12.09
CA THR A 57 -0.93 -19.65 -11.99
C THR A 57 0.48 -19.36 -12.47
N LEU A 58 1.45 -19.69 -11.62
CA LEU A 58 2.87 -19.62 -11.91
C LEU A 58 3.40 -21.03 -12.18
N THR A 59 3.97 -21.26 -13.35
CA THR A 59 4.57 -22.53 -13.76
C THR A 59 6.09 -22.38 -13.88
N VAL A 60 6.82 -23.33 -13.30
CA VAL A 60 8.29 -23.30 -13.24
C VAL A 60 8.90 -24.35 -14.14
N SER A 61 9.99 -24.00 -14.82
CA SER A 61 10.84 -24.97 -15.51
C SER A 61 12.33 -24.63 -15.38
N GLY A 62 13.21 -25.61 -15.57
CA GLY A 62 14.66 -25.48 -15.49
C GLY A 62 15.23 -25.80 -14.10
N SER A 63 14.74 -25.13 -13.06
CA SER A 63 15.05 -25.42 -11.64
C SER A 63 13.99 -24.87 -10.70
N ASP A 64 14.05 -25.23 -9.41
CA ASP A 64 13.17 -24.69 -8.38
C ASP A 64 13.31 -23.16 -8.27
N ILE A 65 12.19 -22.49 -7.94
CA ILE A 65 12.14 -21.05 -7.74
C ILE A 65 11.71 -20.73 -6.30
N TYR A 66 12.45 -19.82 -5.66
CA TYR A 66 12.21 -19.35 -4.30
C TYR A 66 11.63 -17.93 -4.34
N LEU A 67 10.31 -17.85 -4.34
CA LEU A 67 9.55 -16.60 -4.43
C LEU A 67 9.35 -16.01 -3.03
N LYS A 68 9.71 -14.73 -2.82
CA LYS A 68 9.53 -14.02 -1.55
C LYS A 68 8.64 -12.77 -1.65
N GLY A 69 8.15 -12.45 -2.84
CA GLY A 69 7.23 -11.34 -3.01
C GLY A 69 6.67 -11.24 -4.41
N ILE A 70 5.54 -10.55 -4.53
CA ILE A 70 4.83 -10.30 -5.79
C ILE A 70 4.59 -8.80 -5.92
N TYR A 71 4.98 -8.22 -7.05
CA TYR A 71 4.64 -6.84 -7.37
C TYR A 71 3.23 -6.80 -7.96
N VAL A 72 2.33 -6.07 -7.30
CA VAL A 72 0.97 -5.84 -7.77
C VAL A 72 0.92 -4.61 -8.67
N ALA A 73 0.05 -4.64 -9.67
CA ALA A 73 -0.17 -3.49 -10.54
C ALA A 73 -1.58 -3.48 -11.11
N THR A 74 -1.94 -2.31 -11.65
CA THR A 74 -3.12 -2.10 -12.48
C THR A 74 -2.73 -1.85 -13.92
N ASP A 75 -3.65 -2.08 -14.85
CA ASP A 75 -3.47 -1.75 -16.26
C ASP A 75 -3.64 -0.24 -16.56
N VAL A 76 -4.16 0.52 -15.59
CA VAL A 76 -4.27 1.98 -15.62
C VAL A 76 -3.23 2.58 -14.67
N ALA A 77 -2.47 3.58 -15.13
CA ALA A 77 -1.52 4.31 -14.30
C ALA A 77 -2.23 4.96 -13.10
N GLY A 78 -1.65 4.82 -11.89
CA GLY A 78 -2.28 5.30 -10.65
C GLY A 78 -3.49 4.48 -10.18
N GLY A 79 -3.89 3.42 -10.91
CA GLY A 79 -5.07 2.64 -10.59
C GLY A 79 -5.01 1.91 -9.25
N LEU A 80 -3.81 1.71 -8.67
CA LEU A 80 -3.64 1.17 -7.32
C LEU A 80 -4.29 2.06 -6.23
N SER A 81 -4.46 3.37 -6.49
CA SER A 81 -5.16 4.28 -5.56
C SER A 81 -6.63 3.93 -5.34
N ASN A 82 -7.23 3.10 -6.20
CA ASN A 82 -8.60 2.59 -6.02
C ASN A 82 -8.68 1.49 -4.95
N PHE A 83 -7.56 1.07 -4.37
CA PHE A 83 -7.50 -0.04 -3.43
C PHE A 83 -6.81 0.40 -2.14
N ILE A 84 -7.42 0.02 -1.02
CA ILE A 84 -6.83 0.20 0.30
C ILE A 84 -5.76 -0.88 0.47
N ASN A 85 -6.14 -2.14 0.28
CA ASN A 85 -5.25 -3.28 0.43
C ASN A 85 -5.36 -4.29 -0.72
N PHE A 86 -4.27 -5.00 -1.00
CA PHE A 86 -4.31 -6.30 -1.68
C PHE A 86 -3.84 -7.40 -0.73
N LEU A 87 -4.51 -8.54 -0.76
CA LEU A 87 -4.18 -9.72 0.03
C LEU A 87 -3.86 -10.85 -0.95
N ILE A 88 -2.68 -11.46 -0.82
CA ILE A 88 -2.26 -12.57 -1.67
C ILE A 88 -2.36 -13.87 -0.90
N TYR A 89 -3.17 -14.80 -1.42
CA TYR A 89 -3.36 -16.12 -0.86
C TYR A 89 -2.73 -17.19 -1.74
N ASP A 90 -2.17 -18.22 -1.10
CA ASP A 90 -1.95 -19.51 -1.75
C ASP A 90 -3.29 -20.24 -1.88
N THR A 91 -3.67 -20.66 -3.09
CA THR A 91 -4.97 -21.31 -3.28
C THR A 91 -4.99 -22.76 -2.82
N TYR A 92 -3.84 -23.39 -2.61
CA TYR A 92 -3.78 -24.80 -2.21
C TYR A 92 -4.34 -25.00 -0.80
N ASP A 93 -3.96 -24.15 0.14
CA ASP A 93 -4.34 -24.23 1.56
C ASP A 93 -5.11 -22.99 2.05
N SER A 94 -5.38 -22.03 1.16
CA SER A 94 -6.01 -20.74 1.49
C SER A 94 -5.22 -19.90 2.50
N THR A 95 -3.90 -20.12 2.61
CA THR A 95 -3.03 -19.35 3.50
C THR A 95 -2.79 -17.95 2.94
N LEU A 96 -2.98 -16.93 3.79
CA LEU A 96 -2.57 -15.56 3.48
C LEU A 96 -1.04 -15.48 3.50
N LEU A 97 -0.44 -15.11 2.38
CA LEU A 97 1.02 -14.97 2.26
C LEU A 97 1.47 -13.57 2.68
N GLY A 98 0.78 -12.53 2.20
CA GLY A 98 1.13 -11.15 2.50
C GLY A 98 0.04 -10.16 2.08
N THR A 99 0.22 -8.92 2.54
CA THR A 99 -0.68 -7.81 2.29
C THR A 99 0.09 -6.63 1.70
N TYR A 100 -0.54 -5.91 0.76
CA TYR A 100 -0.14 -4.60 0.29
C TYR A 100 -1.13 -3.55 0.82
N PRO A 101 -0.71 -2.32 1.18
CA PRO A 101 0.68 -1.89 1.31
C PRO A 101 1.42 -2.72 2.36
N GLY A 102 2.62 -3.19 1.99
CA GLY A 102 3.48 -3.97 2.87
C GLY A 102 4.47 -3.07 3.60
N GLN A 103 5.19 -3.63 4.57
CA GLN A 103 6.24 -2.93 5.35
C GLN A 103 7.51 -2.62 4.51
N SER A 104 7.57 -3.03 3.24
CA SER A 104 8.83 -3.15 2.49
C SER A 104 9.35 -1.87 1.84
N GLY A 105 8.81 -0.69 2.18
CA GLY A 105 9.17 0.60 1.56
C GLY A 105 8.93 0.70 0.04
N SER A 106 8.51 -0.40 -0.60
CA SER A 106 8.30 -0.51 -2.04
C SER A 106 6.81 -0.32 -2.33
N PRO A 107 6.42 0.65 -3.17
CA PRO A 107 5.06 1.18 -3.23
C PRO A 107 4.03 0.24 -3.90
N ASN A 108 4.42 -0.97 -4.30
CA ASN A 108 3.54 -1.96 -4.92
C ASN A 108 3.99 -3.41 -4.69
N LEU A 109 4.80 -3.68 -3.67
CA LEU A 109 5.32 -5.02 -3.37
C LEU A 109 4.53 -5.66 -2.22
N VAL A 110 4.05 -6.88 -2.44
CA VAL A 110 3.57 -7.78 -1.38
C VAL A 110 4.72 -8.72 -1.03
N GLU A 111 5.41 -8.50 0.09
CA GLU A 111 6.46 -9.39 0.59
C GLU A 111 5.90 -10.48 1.51
N PHE A 112 6.53 -11.65 1.50
CA PHE A 112 6.16 -12.80 2.32
C PHE A 112 7.35 -13.74 2.55
N SER A 113 7.21 -14.67 3.49
CA SER A 113 8.25 -15.69 3.74
C SER A 113 8.51 -16.53 2.48
N PRO A 114 9.78 -16.84 2.14
CA PRO A 114 10.11 -17.54 0.90
C PRO A 114 9.28 -18.81 0.68
N THR A 115 8.65 -18.90 -0.48
CA THR A 115 7.88 -20.06 -0.93
C THR A 115 8.59 -20.73 -2.10
N ILE A 116 8.58 -22.07 -2.12
CA ILE A 116 9.20 -22.85 -3.19
C ILE A 116 8.13 -23.25 -4.21
N ILE A 117 8.42 -23.02 -5.49
CA ILE A 117 7.71 -23.67 -6.60
C ILE A 117 8.70 -24.61 -7.27
N GLY A 118 8.46 -25.92 -7.14
CA GLY A 118 9.37 -26.94 -7.66
C GLY A 118 9.42 -26.97 -9.18
N ASN A 119 10.54 -27.41 -9.74
CA ASN A 119 10.72 -27.58 -11.18
C ASN A 119 9.64 -28.48 -11.80
N GLY A 120 9.00 -28.02 -12.87
CA GLY A 120 7.91 -28.73 -13.53
C GLY A 120 6.56 -28.65 -12.80
N LEU A 121 6.50 -27.96 -11.66
CA LEU A 121 5.27 -27.74 -10.91
C LEU A 121 4.66 -26.37 -11.22
N SER A 122 3.39 -26.24 -10.86
CA SER A 122 2.67 -24.97 -10.93
C SER A 122 2.06 -24.65 -9.57
N LYS A 123 1.94 -23.36 -9.27
CA LYS A 123 1.30 -22.87 -8.05
C LYS A 123 0.36 -21.72 -8.39
N THR A 124 -0.84 -21.75 -7.84
CA THR A 124 -1.87 -20.73 -8.11
C THR A 124 -2.01 -19.81 -6.91
N TYR A 125 -2.07 -18.51 -7.19
CA TYR A 125 -2.22 -17.46 -6.19
C TYR A 125 -3.53 -16.72 -6.45
N LEU A 126 -4.25 -16.43 -5.37
CA LEU A 126 -5.46 -15.60 -5.39
C LEU A 126 -5.11 -14.21 -4.86
N ALA A 127 -5.35 -13.19 -5.67
CA ALA A 127 -5.36 -11.81 -5.23
C ALA A 127 -6.79 -11.41 -4.81
N ARG A 128 -6.92 -10.97 -3.57
CA ARG A 128 -8.11 -10.28 -3.06
C ARG A 128 -7.80 -8.80 -2.84
N ALA A 129 -8.81 -7.96 -2.96
CA ALA A 129 -8.65 -6.53 -2.74
C ALA A 129 -9.68 -5.98 -1.76
N VAL A 130 -9.25 -4.99 -1.00
CA VAL A 130 -10.13 -4.06 -0.30
C VAL A 130 -10.20 -2.79 -1.14
N VAL A 131 -11.38 -2.48 -1.65
CA VAL A 131 -11.62 -1.36 -2.57
C VAL A 131 -11.81 -0.08 -1.76
N ALA A 132 -11.16 1.01 -2.19
CA ALA A 132 -11.34 2.32 -1.57
C ALA A 132 -12.78 2.82 -1.75
N SER A 133 -13.28 3.62 -0.81
CA SER A 133 -14.59 4.29 -0.96
C SER A 133 -14.58 5.34 -2.08
N SER A 134 -13.40 5.87 -2.43
CA SER A 134 -13.15 6.78 -3.55
C SER A 134 -12.92 6.06 -4.89
N ALA A 135 -12.97 4.73 -4.92
CA ALA A 135 -12.64 3.97 -6.12
C ALA A 135 -13.57 4.32 -7.28
N ALA A 136 -13.00 4.61 -8.45
CA ALA A 136 -13.75 5.05 -9.62
C ALA A 136 -13.15 4.50 -10.92
N GLY A 137 -13.99 4.46 -11.96
CA GLY A 137 -13.57 4.04 -13.30
C GLY A 137 -13.46 2.53 -13.47
N LYS A 138 -12.57 2.12 -14.39
CA LYS A 138 -12.37 0.73 -14.81
C LYS A 138 -10.91 0.34 -14.70
N VAL A 139 -10.66 -0.85 -14.18
CA VAL A 139 -9.29 -1.33 -13.91
C VAL A 139 -9.24 -2.86 -13.98
N ARG A 140 -8.12 -3.38 -14.47
CA ARG A 140 -7.69 -4.77 -14.28
C ARG A 140 -6.52 -4.79 -13.30
N VAL A 141 -6.53 -5.74 -12.38
CA VAL A 141 -5.44 -5.94 -11.39
C VAL A 141 -4.72 -7.23 -11.71
N GLY A 142 -3.41 -7.26 -11.48
CA GLY A 142 -2.67 -8.51 -11.41
C GLY A 142 -1.22 -8.29 -11.03
N PHE A 143 -0.31 -9.08 -11.60
CA PHE A 143 1.09 -9.12 -11.22
C PHE A 143 1.96 -8.47 -12.29
N SER A 144 2.81 -7.53 -11.88
CA SER A 144 3.78 -6.86 -12.76
C SER A 144 5.20 -7.38 -12.61
N GLY A 145 5.46 -8.22 -11.61
CA GLY A 145 6.78 -8.76 -11.35
C GLY A 145 6.84 -9.58 -10.08
N PHE A 146 8.04 -10.06 -9.76
CA PHE A 146 8.30 -10.96 -8.64
C PHE A 146 9.59 -10.59 -7.90
N ASN A 147 9.65 -10.90 -6.61
CA ASN A 147 10.83 -10.77 -5.78
C ASN A 147 11.32 -12.17 -5.36
N PHE A 148 12.63 -12.43 -5.49
CA PHE A 148 13.21 -13.76 -5.30
C PHE A 148 14.18 -13.80 -4.11
N ALA A 149 14.28 -14.96 -3.44
CA ALA A 149 15.15 -15.16 -2.28
C ALA A 149 16.60 -15.52 -2.64
N THR A 150 16.85 -16.03 -3.85
CA THR A 150 18.17 -16.50 -4.31
C THR A 150 18.74 -15.62 -5.43
N GLN A 151 20.05 -15.71 -5.68
CA GLN A 151 20.75 -14.88 -6.68
C GLN A 151 20.38 -15.20 -8.14
N ALA A 152 19.88 -16.40 -8.44
CA ALA A 152 19.50 -16.76 -9.81
C ALA A 152 18.09 -16.23 -10.12
N VAL A 153 18.02 -15.08 -10.78
CA VAL A 153 16.75 -14.50 -11.25
C VAL A 153 16.24 -15.32 -12.44
N PRO A 154 15.03 -15.92 -12.36
CA PRO A 154 14.47 -16.69 -13.46
C PRO A 154 14.09 -15.79 -14.64
N ALA A 155 14.12 -16.34 -15.86
CA ALA A 155 13.51 -15.69 -17.01
C ALA A 155 11.99 -15.62 -16.81
N LEU A 156 11.41 -14.44 -16.91
CA LEU A 156 9.97 -14.23 -16.73
C LEU A 156 9.25 -14.28 -18.08
N SER A 157 8.10 -14.94 -18.10
CA SER A 157 7.18 -14.96 -19.25
C SER A 157 5.75 -14.71 -18.79
N GLY A 158 4.95 -14.04 -19.62
CA GLY A 158 3.57 -13.72 -19.31
C GLY A 158 3.39 -12.67 -18.22
N ILE A 159 4.35 -11.75 -18.03
CA ILE A 159 4.26 -10.61 -17.10
C ILE A 159 4.47 -9.31 -17.88
N PRO A 160 3.72 -8.23 -17.62
CA PRO A 160 2.63 -8.14 -16.65
C PRO A 160 1.42 -8.99 -17.06
N ILE A 161 0.70 -9.49 -16.06
CA ILE A 161 -0.56 -10.22 -16.24
C ILE A 161 -1.63 -9.60 -15.37
N TYR A 162 -2.81 -9.42 -15.95
CA TYR A 162 -3.95 -8.81 -15.27
C TYR A 162 -5.16 -9.72 -15.40
N GLY A 163 -5.98 -9.78 -14.36
CA GLY A 163 -7.28 -10.42 -14.37
C GLY A 163 -8.29 -9.70 -15.28
N ASN A 164 -9.56 -9.99 -15.05
CA ASN A 164 -10.64 -9.39 -15.83
C ASN A 164 -10.95 -7.95 -15.38
N THR A 165 -11.63 -7.20 -16.26
CA THR A 165 -11.99 -5.80 -16.00
C THR A 165 -12.99 -5.68 -14.85
N MET A 166 -12.67 -4.84 -13.90
CA MET A 166 -13.55 -4.42 -12.82
C MET A 166 -14.05 -3.01 -13.13
N THR A 167 -15.35 -2.77 -12.94
CA THR A 167 -15.94 -1.42 -13.03
C THR A 167 -16.40 -1.01 -11.65
N PHE A 168 -15.90 0.11 -11.15
CA PHE A 168 -16.35 0.62 -9.85
C PHE A 168 -17.67 1.37 -9.98
N VAL A 169 -18.58 1.05 -9.07
CA VAL A 169 -19.93 1.62 -9.01
C VAL A 169 -20.22 2.17 -7.63
N ASP A 170 -21.15 3.12 -7.57
CA ASP A 170 -21.65 3.66 -6.31
C ASP A 170 -22.52 2.63 -5.57
N TYR A 171 -23.05 3.02 -4.41
CA TYR A 171 -23.94 2.18 -3.61
C TYR A 171 -25.20 1.73 -4.37
N TYR A 172 -25.64 2.49 -5.37
CA TYR A 172 -26.82 2.19 -6.19
C TYR A 172 -26.48 1.40 -7.47
N GLY A 173 -25.21 1.03 -7.67
CA GLY A 173 -24.77 0.30 -8.85
C GLY A 173 -24.57 1.18 -10.09
N ASN A 174 -24.60 2.51 -9.95
CA ASN A 174 -24.32 3.43 -11.05
C ASN A 174 -22.80 3.56 -11.25
N PRO A 175 -22.30 3.67 -12.49
CA PRO A 175 -20.90 3.98 -12.74
C PRO A 175 -20.53 5.30 -12.03
N ILE A 176 -19.48 5.28 -11.21
CA ILE A 176 -18.96 6.51 -10.61
C ILE A 176 -18.35 7.33 -11.77
N PRO A 177 -18.83 8.57 -12.02
CA PRO A 177 -18.29 9.39 -13.08
C PRO A 177 -16.79 9.57 -12.84
N THR A 178 -16.00 9.08 -13.79
CA THR A 178 -14.57 9.40 -13.83
C THR A 178 -14.51 10.83 -14.32
N ASP A 179 -13.87 11.72 -13.57
CA ASP A 179 -13.69 13.11 -13.99
C ASP A 179 -13.24 13.11 -15.44
N THR A 180 -14.13 13.55 -16.33
CA THR A 180 -13.90 13.48 -17.76
C THR A 180 -12.68 14.36 -18.02
N PRO A 181 -11.59 13.84 -18.62
CA PRO A 181 -10.43 14.67 -18.91
C PRO A 181 -10.93 15.85 -19.74
N ILE A 182 -10.79 17.05 -19.17
CA ILE A 182 -11.12 18.30 -19.85
C ILE A 182 -10.36 18.26 -21.17
N PRO A 183 -11.05 18.39 -22.34
CA PRO A 183 -10.36 18.35 -23.61
C PRO A 183 -9.26 19.41 -23.62
N THR A 184 -8.05 19.00 -23.95
CA THR A 184 -6.88 19.88 -24.09
C THR A 184 -7.22 20.98 -25.10
N LEU A 185 -7.58 22.15 -24.60
CA LEU A 185 -7.88 23.30 -25.45
C LEU A 185 -6.59 23.76 -26.13
N THR A 186 -6.67 23.90 -27.45
CA THR A 186 -5.70 24.60 -28.30
C THR A 186 -5.38 25.97 -27.68
N PRO A 187 -4.11 26.42 -27.65
CA PRO A 187 -3.72 27.64 -26.94
C PRO A 187 -4.46 28.86 -27.52
N MET A 188 -5.46 29.34 -26.79
CA MET A 188 -6.16 30.60 -27.02
C MET A 188 -5.55 31.66 -26.09
N PRO A 189 -5.40 32.92 -26.52
CA PRO A 189 -4.72 33.96 -25.75
C PRO A 189 -5.24 34.10 -24.32
N LEU A 190 -4.28 34.25 -23.42
CA LEU A 190 -4.40 34.37 -21.97
C LEU A 190 -5.49 35.36 -21.55
N SER A 191 -6.69 34.86 -21.30
CA SER A 191 -7.69 35.55 -20.49
C SER A 191 -7.49 35.15 -19.02
N THR A 192 -7.44 36.17 -18.17
CA THR A 192 -7.30 36.15 -16.71
C THR A 192 -7.90 34.89 -16.04
N PRO A 193 -7.14 34.20 -15.15
CA PRO A 193 -7.54 32.92 -14.61
C PRO A 193 -8.85 33.05 -13.82
N THR A 194 -9.83 32.23 -14.21
CA THR A 194 -11.01 31.94 -13.41
C THR A 194 -10.60 30.93 -12.33
N PRO A 195 -11.04 31.07 -11.06
CA PRO A 195 -10.56 30.21 -9.98
C PRO A 195 -10.87 28.74 -10.27
N SER A 196 -9.82 27.93 -10.29
CA SER A 196 -9.90 26.47 -10.33
C SER A 196 -10.67 25.99 -9.09
N THR A 197 -11.64 25.10 -9.28
CA THR A 197 -12.34 24.42 -8.18
C THR A 197 -11.32 23.73 -7.28
N SER A 198 -11.36 24.11 -5.99
CA SER A 198 -10.48 23.63 -4.93
C SER A 198 -10.53 22.10 -4.83
N PRO A 199 -9.41 21.40 -4.55
CA PRO A 199 -9.42 19.96 -4.28
C PRO A 199 -10.47 19.62 -3.21
N THR A 200 -11.25 18.57 -3.42
CA THR A 200 -12.30 18.13 -2.49
C THR A 200 -11.66 17.75 -1.14
N ILE A 201 -11.76 18.64 -0.15
CA ILE A 201 -11.23 18.44 1.19
C ILE A 201 -12.05 17.35 1.89
N LEU A 202 -11.42 16.25 2.28
CA LEU A 202 -12.08 15.22 3.10
C LEU A 202 -12.49 15.80 4.45
N THR A 203 -13.77 15.67 4.80
CA THR A 203 -14.32 16.09 6.10
C THR A 203 -14.84 14.88 6.88
N PRO A 204 -14.83 14.90 8.22
CA PRO A 204 -15.39 13.82 9.03
C PRO A 204 -16.84 13.51 8.64
N THR A 205 -17.67 14.53 8.39
CA THR A 205 -19.05 14.36 7.93
C THR A 205 -19.13 13.62 6.59
N SER A 206 -18.22 13.89 5.65
CA SER A 206 -18.16 13.16 4.37
C SER A 206 -17.84 11.66 4.53
N LEU A 207 -17.24 11.26 5.66
CA LEU A 207 -16.97 9.88 6.03
C LEU A 207 -18.04 9.26 6.93
N GLY A 208 -19.15 9.97 7.17
CA GLY A 208 -20.23 9.51 8.04
C GLY A 208 -19.93 9.64 9.54
N PHE A 209 -18.89 10.41 9.92
CA PHE A 209 -18.64 10.73 11.32
C PHE A 209 -19.80 11.55 11.90
N THR A 210 -20.29 11.12 13.07
CA THR A 210 -21.36 11.82 13.79
C THR A 210 -20.89 12.33 15.16
N SER A 211 -20.19 11.49 15.93
CA SER A 211 -19.52 11.87 17.18
C SER A 211 -18.51 10.81 17.60
N LEU A 212 -17.57 11.17 18.48
CA LEU A 212 -16.66 10.19 19.09
C LEU A 212 -17.40 9.16 19.96
N ALA A 213 -18.46 9.60 20.65
CA ALA A 213 -19.26 8.73 21.53
C ALA A 213 -19.91 7.57 20.77
N ALA A 214 -20.28 7.76 19.49
CA ALA A 214 -20.78 6.69 18.62
C ALA A 214 -19.77 5.53 18.44
N PHE A 215 -18.50 5.78 18.74
CA PHE A 215 -17.41 4.81 18.68
C PHE A 215 -16.86 4.43 20.06
N ASN A 216 -17.51 4.84 21.16
CA ASN A 216 -16.99 4.74 22.53
C ASN A 216 -15.65 5.47 22.74
N LEU A 217 -15.47 6.57 22.01
CA LEU A 217 -14.32 7.46 22.12
C LEU A 217 -14.71 8.79 22.77
N SER A 218 -13.71 9.55 23.19
CA SER A 218 -13.77 10.89 23.78
C SER A 218 -12.58 11.73 23.29
N GLU A 219 -12.69 13.06 23.31
CA GLU A 219 -11.59 13.98 22.98
C GLU A 219 -10.30 13.56 23.70
N GLY A 220 -9.20 13.49 22.95
CA GLY A 220 -7.89 13.15 23.48
C GLY A 220 -7.65 11.65 23.68
N ASP A 221 -8.62 10.79 23.39
CA ASP A 221 -8.37 9.35 23.37
C ASP A 221 -7.28 9.00 22.35
N THR A 222 -6.38 8.13 22.78
CA THR A 222 -5.39 7.53 21.89
C THR A 222 -5.93 6.22 21.34
N VAL A 223 -5.82 6.02 20.02
CA VAL A 223 -6.40 4.88 19.31
C VAL A 223 -5.38 4.23 18.39
N SER A 224 -5.48 2.92 18.24
CA SER A 224 -4.76 2.14 17.24
C SER A 224 -5.65 1.02 16.71
N SER A 225 -5.29 0.44 15.57
CA SER A 225 -5.96 -0.72 14.98
C SER A 225 -5.03 -1.93 15.05
N SER A 226 -4.95 -2.56 16.22
CA SER A 226 -4.02 -3.66 16.45
C SER A 226 -4.35 -4.90 15.60
N VAL A 227 -5.57 -5.01 15.09
CA VAL A 227 -6.04 -6.13 14.25
C VAL A 227 -5.41 -6.09 12.85
N SER A 228 -4.91 -4.93 12.41
CA SER A 228 -4.26 -4.79 11.09
C SER A 228 -2.74 -4.95 11.11
N GLY A 229 -2.12 -5.18 12.28
CA GLY A 229 -0.66 -5.12 12.42
C GLY A 229 -0.09 -3.72 12.18
N ASP A 230 -0.94 -2.69 12.28
CA ASP A 230 -0.58 -1.29 12.14
C ASP A 230 -0.04 -0.78 13.49
N PRO A 231 1.25 -0.40 13.58
CA PRO A 231 1.84 0.12 14.81
C PRO A 231 1.44 1.57 15.11
N ASP A 232 0.75 2.25 14.18
CA ASP A 232 0.45 3.66 14.31
C ASP A 232 -0.53 3.94 15.46
N ILE A 233 -0.26 5.03 16.19
CA ILE A 233 -1.10 5.53 17.28
C ILE A 233 -1.58 6.91 16.89
N TYR A 234 -2.88 7.14 17.03
CA TYR A 234 -3.52 8.40 16.75
C TYR A 234 -4.13 8.99 18.02
N ILE A 235 -4.19 10.31 18.13
CA ILE A 235 -5.04 11.01 19.11
C ILE A 235 -6.23 11.64 18.37
N ALA A 236 -7.44 11.40 18.86
CA ALA A 236 -8.68 11.87 18.23
C ALA A 236 -9.20 13.16 18.90
N ASN A 237 -9.92 13.99 18.13
CA ASN A 237 -10.68 15.13 18.64
C ASN A 237 -12.19 14.99 18.37
N ASP A 238 -12.99 15.80 19.06
CA ASP A 238 -14.45 15.80 19.07
C ASP A 238 -15.04 16.15 17.69
N TRP A 239 -14.24 16.80 16.84
CA TRP A 239 -14.62 17.14 15.47
C TRP A 239 -14.48 15.97 14.49
N GLY A 240 -13.92 14.84 14.93
CA GLY A 240 -13.71 13.66 14.10
C GLY A 240 -12.41 13.70 13.29
N TYR A 241 -11.47 14.55 13.68
CA TYR A 241 -10.10 14.51 13.18
C TYR A 241 -9.23 13.66 14.10
N LYS A 242 -8.12 13.18 13.55
CA LYS A 242 -7.08 12.48 14.30
C LYS A 242 -5.69 12.99 13.91
N ARG A 243 -4.78 13.00 14.86
CA ARG A 243 -3.35 13.25 14.62
C ARG A 243 -2.56 11.98 14.85
N LEU A 244 -1.64 11.66 13.95
CA LEU A 244 -0.66 10.58 14.14
C LEU A 244 0.45 11.03 15.09
N PHE A 245 0.84 10.16 16.03
CA PHE A 245 2.15 10.26 16.67
C PHE A 245 3.21 9.65 15.75
N LEU A 246 3.87 10.49 14.95
CA LEU A 246 4.73 10.05 13.84
C LEU A 246 5.88 9.12 14.27
N ASN A 247 6.34 9.23 15.51
CA ASN A 247 7.44 8.42 16.03
C ASN A 247 7.10 8.00 17.48
N PRO A 248 7.41 6.76 17.92
CA PRO A 248 7.19 6.31 19.29
C PRO A 248 7.84 7.22 20.36
N VAL A 249 8.96 7.87 20.05
CA VAL A 249 9.60 8.86 20.94
C VAL A 249 8.69 10.06 21.16
N ILE A 250 8.01 10.54 20.11
CA ILE A 250 7.05 11.64 20.20
C ILE A 250 5.89 11.24 21.10
N PHE A 251 5.35 10.03 20.94
CA PHE A 251 4.30 9.53 21.84
C PHE A 251 4.77 9.51 23.31
N GLY A 252 6.04 9.17 23.55
CA GLY A 252 6.68 9.24 24.87
C GLY A 252 6.68 10.63 25.51
N PHE A 253 6.64 11.72 24.73
CA PHE A 253 6.52 13.09 25.27
C PHE A 253 5.17 13.36 25.93
N TYR A 254 4.17 12.51 25.70
CA TYR A 254 2.83 12.63 26.24
C TYR A 254 2.54 11.54 27.29
N GLY A 255 3.49 11.28 28.19
CA GLY A 255 3.34 10.28 29.25
C GLY A 255 2.09 10.46 30.13
N HIS A 256 1.55 11.68 30.22
CA HIS A 256 0.29 11.96 30.92
C HIS A 256 -0.95 11.31 30.27
N LEU A 257 -0.86 10.87 29.01
CA LEU A 257 -1.91 10.08 28.35
C LEU A 257 -1.91 8.61 28.83
N GLY A 258 -0.95 8.22 29.68
CA GLY A 258 -0.83 6.87 30.26
C GLY A 258 -0.15 5.84 29.37
N GLY A 259 0.48 6.28 28.27
CA GLY A 259 1.31 5.45 27.39
C GLY A 259 0.53 4.37 26.65
N PHE A 260 1.25 3.34 26.18
CA PHE A 260 0.68 2.29 25.31
C PHE A 260 -0.45 1.49 25.95
N ALA A 261 -0.49 1.38 27.28
CA ALA A 261 -1.53 0.64 28.00
C ALA A 261 -2.91 1.31 27.90
N ASN A 262 -2.96 2.62 27.64
CA ASN A 262 -4.20 3.38 27.50
C ASN A 262 -4.62 3.58 26.04
N VAL A 263 -3.85 3.06 25.08
CA VAL A 263 -4.22 3.12 23.66
C VAL A 263 -5.40 2.18 23.43
N LYS A 264 -6.53 2.77 23.03
CA LYS A 264 -7.75 2.03 22.72
C LYS A 264 -7.59 1.31 21.39
N ASN A 265 -7.85 0.01 21.40
CA ASN A 265 -7.92 -0.76 20.16
C ASN A 265 -9.29 -0.56 19.51
N VAL A 266 -9.31 0.03 18.31
CA VAL A 266 -10.52 0.26 17.53
C VAL A 266 -10.50 -0.58 16.25
N THR A 267 -11.66 -0.78 15.64
CA THR A 267 -11.71 -1.42 14.32
C THR A 267 -11.11 -0.50 13.26
N LEU A 268 -10.66 -1.10 12.16
CA LEU A 268 -10.17 -0.36 10.98
C LEU A 268 -11.24 0.62 10.45
N SER A 269 -12.51 0.21 10.46
CA SER A 269 -13.64 1.06 10.04
C SER A 269 -13.79 2.30 10.93
N THR A 270 -13.75 2.15 12.25
CA THR A 270 -13.79 3.27 13.20
C THR A 270 -12.60 4.20 12.99
N ARG A 271 -11.39 3.65 12.90
CA ARG A 271 -10.17 4.43 12.64
C ARG A 271 -10.27 5.24 11.34
N ASN A 272 -10.83 4.65 10.28
CA ASN A 272 -10.93 5.28 8.96
C ASN A 272 -12.07 6.31 8.87
N MET A 273 -13.02 6.34 9.80
CA MET A 273 -14.02 7.42 9.89
C MET A 273 -13.44 8.72 10.46
N LEU A 274 -12.29 8.64 11.14
CA LEU A 274 -11.56 9.80 11.63
C LEU A 274 -10.59 10.31 10.54
N VAL A 275 -10.66 11.60 10.22
CA VAL A 275 -9.84 12.22 9.18
C VAL A 275 -8.46 12.61 9.73
N PRO A 276 -7.34 12.18 9.14
CA PRO A 276 -6.02 12.61 9.57
C PRO A 276 -5.83 14.13 9.41
N SER A 277 -5.16 14.76 10.38
CA SER A 277 -4.70 16.13 10.30
C SER A 277 -3.20 16.21 10.54
N GLY A 278 -2.53 17.00 9.69
CA GLY A 278 -1.13 17.41 9.85
C GLY A 278 -0.98 18.85 10.32
N LEU A 279 -2.03 19.49 10.86
CA LEU A 279 -1.98 20.88 11.33
C LEU A 279 -1.72 20.94 12.83
N PHE A 280 -0.64 21.62 13.24
CA PHE A 280 -0.22 21.71 14.63
C PHE A 280 -0.03 23.14 15.11
N ARG A 281 -0.18 23.34 16.42
CA ARG A 281 0.14 24.58 17.13
C ARG A 281 0.89 24.23 18.41
N ASN A 282 1.98 24.91 18.71
CA ASN A 282 2.62 24.77 20.01
C ASN A 282 1.80 25.53 21.06
N CYS A 283 0.98 24.80 21.80
CA CYS A 283 0.05 25.37 22.78
C CYS A 283 0.71 25.62 24.13
N GLU A 284 1.88 25.04 24.42
CA GLU A 284 2.62 25.32 25.66
C GLU A 284 3.21 26.74 25.68
N THR A 285 3.62 27.23 24.51
CA THR A 285 4.14 28.60 24.36
C THR A 285 3.10 29.59 23.87
N ASP A 286 1.84 29.15 23.73
CA ASP A 286 0.75 29.92 23.11
C ASP A 286 1.13 30.51 21.74
N ASP A 287 1.91 29.78 20.94
CA ASP A 287 2.41 30.29 19.65
C ASP A 287 1.22 30.58 18.73
N PRO A 288 1.02 31.82 18.24
CA PRO A 288 -0.11 32.12 17.35
C PRO A 288 -0.02 31.42 15.98
N LYS A 289 1.14 30.84 15.64
CA LYS A 289 1.36 30.19 14.35
C LYS A 289 0.79 28.77 14.32
N VAL A 290 0.21 28.43 13.17
CA VAL A 290 -0.16 27.06 12.81
C VAL A 290 0.84 26.52 11.80
N TYR A 291 1.25 25.28 12.00
CA TYR A 291 2.25 24.59 11.20
C TYR A 291 1.60 23.41 10.48
N GLY A 292 1.94 23.23 9.21
CA GLY A 292 1.65 22.01 8.46
C GLY A 292 2.81 21.02 8.55
N LEU A 293 2.51 19.76 8.81
CA LEU A 293 3.48 18.67 8.81
C LEU A 293 3.65 18.10 7.40
N GLU A 294 4.89 18.14 6.90
CA GLU A 294 5.34 17.35 5.76
C GLU A 294 6.06 16.11 6.28
N THR A 295 5.56 14.92 5.96
CA THR A 295 6.25 13.66 6.30
C THR A 295 7.30 13.34 5.24
N THR A 296 8.57 13.32 5.64
CA THR A 296 9.72 13.08 4.75
C THR A 296 10.21 11.63 4.77
N GLY A 297 9.63 10.81 5.64
CA GLY A 297 9.93 9.39 5.80
C GLY A 297 8.88 8.74 6.69
N GLU A 298 9.13 7.48 7.07
CA GLU A 298 8.24 6.71 7.95
C GLU A 298 8.05 7.39 9.31
N ASP A 299 9.14 7.76 9.96
CA ASP A 299 9.12 8.33 11.31
C ASP A 299 9.68 9.76 11.37
N THR A 300 9.75 10.47 10.24
CA THR A 300 10.38 11.80 10.16
C THR A 300 9.50 12.81 9.43
N GLY A 301 9.57 14.07 9.87
CA GLY A 301 8.83 15.15 9.23
C GLY A 301 9.40 16.53 9.50
N ILE A 302 8.89 17.48 8.72
CA ILE A 302 9.26 18.90 8.73
C ILE A 302 7.98 19.71 9.01
N LEU A 303 8.07 20.69 9.91
CA LEU A 303 7.00 21.66 10.14
C LEU A 303 7.20 22.89 9.28
N HIS A 304 6.15 23.27 8.57
CA HIS A 304 6.10 24.47 7.73
C HIS A 304 5.09 25.43 8.33
N TRP A 305 5.51 26.63 8.70
CA TRP A 305 4.57 27.65 9.13
C TRP A 305 3.60 27.96 7.98
N VAL A 306 2.29 27.85 8.22
CA VAL A 306 1.25 28.28 7.28
C VAL A 306 1.08 29.80 7.44
N ASN A 307 1.85 30.56 6.69
CA ASN A 307 1.89 32.01 6.71
C ASN A 307 0.73 32.60 5.89
N THR A 308 -0.48 32.45 6.44
CA THR A 308 -1.71 33.06 5.94
C THR A 308 -2.50 33.65 7.10
N SER A 309 -3.44 34.55 6.81
CA SER A 309 -4.35 35.10 7.83
C SER A 309 -5.35 34.04 8.28
N GLY A 310 -5.89 34.17 9.50
CA GLY A 310 -6.92 33.25 9.99
C GLY A 310 -8.19 33.29 9.13
N GLU A 311 -8.55 34.47 8.65
CA GLU A 311 -9.70 34.68 7.75
C GLU A 311 -9.48 33.96 6.41
N GLN A 312 -8.29 34.10 5.83
CA GLN A 312 -7.95 33.39 4.59
C GLN A 312 -7.89 31.88 4.81
N ALA A 313 -7.35 31.41 5.94
CA ALA A 313 -7.30 29.99 6.26
C ALA A 313 -8.70 29.36 6.33
N VAL A 314 -9.66 30.06 6.95
CA VAL A 314 -11.06 29.62 7.01
C VAL A 314 -11.76 29.72 5.66
N ALA A 315 -11.41 30.71 4.83
CA ALA A 315 -11.92 30.82 3.47
C ALA A 315 -11.43 29.66 2.58
N ASP A 316 -10.17 29.25 2.76
CA ASP A 316 -9.58 28.12 2.05
C ASP A 316 -10.11 26.76 2.56
N ASP A 317 -10.31 26.67 3.87
CA ASP A 317 -10.77 25.47 4.58
C ASP A 317 -11.64 25.84 5.79
N PRO A 318 -12.98 25.73 5.70
CA PRO A 318 -13.88 26.08 6.80
C PRO A 318 -13.64 25.32 8.10
N ASP A 319 -12.98 24.16 8.03
CA ASP A 319 -12.63 23.33 9.18
C ASP A 319 -11.17 23.52 9.64
N PHE A 320 -10.43 24.49 9.09
CA PHE A 320 -9.00 24.72 9.35
C PHE A 320 -8.66 24.65 10.85
N PHE A 321 -9.36 25.42 11.69
CA PHE A 321 -9.09 25.45 13.13
C PHE A 321 -9.55 24.19 13.87
N LYS A 322 -10.51 23.44 13.34
CA LYS A 322 -10.93 22.14 13.91
C LYS A 322 -9.90 21.04 13.68
N LYS A 323 -9.05 21.23 12.66
CA LYS A 323 -7.95 20.32 12.31
C LYS A 323 -6.68 20.59 13.10
N VAL A 324 -6.55 21.75 13.75
CA VAL A 324 -5.33 22.10 14.49
C VAL A 324 -5.25 21.30 15.79
N PHE A 325 -4.20 20.49 15.92
CA PHE A 325 -3.87 19.81 17.17
C PHE A 325 -2.83 20.60 17.97
N CYS A 326 -3.05 20.69 19.28
CA CYS A 326 -2.06 21.19 20.20
C CYS A 326 -0.92 20.18 20.36
N ILE A 327 0.31 20.66 20.23
CA ILE A 327 1.52 19.91 20.55
C ILE A 327 2.33 20.63 21.63
N ASN A 328 3.18 19.89 22.33
CA ASN A 328 4.12 20.44 23.30
C ASN A 328 5.42 20.89 22.65
N SER A 329 6.25 21.60 23.42
CA SER A 329 7.53 22.13 22.96
C SER A 329 8.53 21.03 22.63
N ASN A 330 8.45 19.88 23.28
CA ASN A 330 9.32 18.73 23.00
C ASN A 330 9.07 18.17 21.60
N GLU A 331 7.81 17.94 21.24
CA GLU A 331 7.41 17.51 19.90
C GLU A 331 7.73 18.59 18.87
N PHE A 332 7.40 19.85 19.14
CA PHE A 332 7.69 20.95 18.21
C PHE A 332 9.19 21.03 17.87
N ASN A 333 10.05 20.93 18.89
CA ASN A 333 11.51 20.98 18.72
C ASN A 333 12.10 19.68 18.15
N TRP A 334 11.34 18.58 18.15
CA TRP A 334 11.76 17.33 17.54
C TRP A 334 11.73 17.43 16.01
N TYR A 335 10.75 18.16 15.46
CA TYR A 335 10.64 18.38 14.03
C TYR A 335 11.63 19.42 13.50
N GLN A 336 12.18 19.16 12.31
CA GLN A 336 12.88 20.18 11.54
C GLN A 336 11.90 21.26 11.11
N GLN A 337 12.38 22.50 10.99
CA GLN A 337 11.57 23.63 10.55
C GLN A 337 11.88 23.95 9.09
N GLY A 338 10.85 23.91 8.25
CA GLY A 338 10.93 24.16 6.81
C GLY A 338 10.67 25.62 6.45
N SER A 339 10.67 25.91 5.15
CA SER A 339 10.18 27.18 4.63
C SER A 339 8.69 27.35 4.90
N ALA A 340 8.24 28.59 5.06
CA ALA A 340 6.82 28.85 5.26
C ALA A 340 5.99 28.50 4.01
N TYR A 341 4.81 27.92 4.23
CA TYR A 341 3.76 27.86 3.23
C TYR A 341 3.01 29.19 3.21
N THR A 342 2.50 29.56 2.04
CA THR A 342 1.73 30.79 1.81
C THR A 342 0.23 30.52 1.63
N SER A 343 -0.19 29.26 1.71
CA SER A 343 -1.58 28.82 1.56
C SER A 343 -1.84 27.54 2.36
N VAL A 344 -3.08 27.35 2.83
CA VAL A 344 -3.52 26.10 3.46
C VAL A 344 -3.42 24.92 2.49
N SER A 345 -3.63 25.15 1.19
CA SER A 345 -3.59 24.11 0.16
C SER A 345 -2.21 23.48 -0.05
N GLN A 346 -1.16 24.06 0.51
CA GLN A 346 0.20 23.51 0.46
C GLN A 346 0.45 22.48 1.56
N VAL A 347 -0.39 22.43 2.58
CA VAL A 347 -0.27 21.45 3.66
C VAL A 347 -0.62 20.07 3.08
N PRO A 348 0.33 19.12 3.08
CA PRO A 348 0.07 17.79 2.54
C PRO A 348 -1.08 17.11 3.28
N SER A 349 -1.98 16.46 2.54
CA SER A 349 -2.92 15.53 3.16
C SER A 349 -2.12 14.32 3.63
N TYR A 350 -2.03 14.12 4.94
CA TYR A 350 -1.41 12.92 5.47
C TYR A 350 -2.31 11.71 5.17
N SER A 351 -1.79 10.76 4.38
CA SER A 351 -2.41 9.47 4.15
C SER A 351 -1.34 8.39 4.19
N ARG A 352 -1.54 7.37 5.02
CA ARG A 352 -0.77 6.13 5.04
C ARG A 352 -1.67 4.96 4.66
#